data_AF-V9Y0T6-F1
#
_entry.id   AF-V9Y0T6-F1
#
_cell.length_a   1.000
_cell.length_b   1.000
_cell.length_c   1.000
_cell.angle_alpha   90.00
_cell.angle_beta   90.00
_cell.angle_gamma   90.00
#
_symmetry.space_group_name_H-M   'P 1'
#
loop_
_entity.id
_entity.type
_entity.pdbx_description
1 polymer ?
#
loop_
_entity_poly.entity_id
_entity_poly.type
_entity_poly.pdbx_seq_one_letter_code
_entity_poly.pdbx_strand_id
1 'polypeptide(L)'
;MTLALASSGCSVQHDAGDHPGHQLSTAATLLIFIGIPILLFAVIAVLVALPSLLRGPKYRPGAQWAAEPVWYGGPGARASEELTAVPATNLASTQPSEEVGGASARW
;
A
#
# COMPACT_ATOMS: atom_id res chain seq x y z
N MET A 1 -25.90 71.81 48.71
CA MET A 1 -25.46 71.45 47.35
C MET A 1 -25.04 69.99 47.40
N THR A 2 -25.99 69.09 47.15
CA THR A 2 -25.88 67.65 47.41
C THR A 2 -25.49 66.95 46.12
N LEU A 3 -24.31 66.35 46.06
CA LEU A 3 -23.86 65.54 44.92
C LEU A 3 -24.45 64.14 45.02
N ALA A 4 -25.38 63.80 44.12
CA ALA A 4 -25.82 62.42 43.91
C ALA A 4 -24.84 61.73 42.95
N LEU A 5 -23.98 60.85 43.45
CA LEU A 5 -23.24 59.91 42.62
C LEU A 5 -24.20 58.79 42.19
N ALA A 6 -24.68 58.85 40.94
CA ALA A 6 -25.37 57.75 40.30
C ALA A 6 -24.34 56.76 39.75
N SER A 7 -23.95 55.77 40.55
CA SER A 7 -23.27 54.58 40.05
C SER A 7 -24.28 53.44 39.99
N SER A 8 -25.00 53.33 38.87
CA SER A 8 -25.88 52.20 38.59
C SER A 8 -25.47 51.56 37.28
N GLY A 9 -24.92 50.35 37.38
CA GLY A 9 -24.88 49.41 36.27
C GLY A 9 -23.49 49.08 35.75
N CYS A 10 -22.57 48.58 36.58
CA CYS A 10 -21.61 47.61 36.06
C CYS A 10 -22.37 46.29 35.90
N SER A 11 -22.99 46.08 34.74
CA SER A 11 -23.40 44.73 34.35
C SER A 11 -22.12 43.94 34.16
N VAL A 12 -21.93 42.88 34.94
CA VAL A 12 -20.96 41.84 34.60
C VAL A 12 -21.44 41.23 33.28
N GLN A 13 -20.91 41.75 32.18
CA GLN A 13 -21.00 41.06 30.89
C GLN A 13 -20.07 39.87 31.03
N HIS A 14 -20.67 38.68 31.23
CA HIS A 14 -19.94 37.44 31.09
C HIS A 14 -19.44 37.39 29.65
N ASP A 15 -18.13 37.48 29.49
CA ASP A 15 -17.50 37.32 28.19
C ASP A 15 -17.74 35.87 27.73
N ALA A 16 -17.90 35.64 26.43
CA ALA A 16 -18.03 34.29 25.90
C ALA A 16 -16.80 33.42 26.23
N GLY A 17 -15.68 34.05 26.61
CA GLY A 17 -14.49 33.39 27.14
C GLY A 17 -14.58 32.91 28.60
N ASP A 18 -15.55 33.40 29.40
CA ASP A 18 -15.67 33.04 30.82
C ASP A 18 -16.27 31.65 31.05
N HIS A 19 -16.96 31.13 30.04
CA HIS A 19 -17.52 29.79 30.04
C HIS A 19 -16.82 28.97 28.96
N PRO A 20 -15.75 28.25 29.29
CA PRO A 20 -15.22 27.28 28.35
C PRO A 20 -16.35 26.29 28.08
N GLY A 21 -16.80 26.20 26.83
CA GLY A 21 -17.83 25.26 26.40
C GLY A 21 -17.43 23.81 26.68
N HIS A 22 -18.17 22.85 26.14
CA HIS A 22 -17.86 21.44 26.35
C HIS A 22 -16.43 21.10 25.88
N GLN A 23 -15.52 20.88 26.83
CA GLN A 23 -14.12 20.58 26.56
C GLN A 23 -13.96 19.10 26.23
N LEU A 24 -12.96 18.76 25.42
CA LEU A 24 -12.60 17.36 25.23
C LEU A 24 -12.15 16.76 26.56
N SER A 25 -12.69 15.58 26.88
CA SER A 25 -12.17 14.81 28.00
C SER A 25 -10.72 14.41 27.74
N THR A 26 -9.92 14.28 28.80
CA THR A 26 -8.51 13.87 28.71
C THR A 26 -8.35 12.55 27.94
N ALA A 27 -9.28 11.62 28.14
CA ALA A 27 -9.32 10.36 27.41
C ALA A 27 -9.55 10.55 25.91
N ALA A 28 -10.47 11.45 25.53
CA ALA A 28 -10.73 11.74 24.12
C ALA A 28 -9.50 12.39 23.45
N THR A 29 -8.83 13.31 24.14
CA THR A 29 -7.58 13.93 23.66
C THR A 29 -6.50 12.87 23.42
N LEU A 30 -6.26 11.98 24.40
CA LEU A 30 -5.28 10.90 24.25
C LEU A 30 -5.62 9.96 23.09
N LEU A 31 -6.89 9.59 22.93
CA LEU A 31 -7.34 8.73 21.84
C LEU A 31 -7.08 9.38 20.48
N ILE A 32 -7.32 10.68 20.34
CA ILE A 32 -7.06 11.39 19.08
C ILE A 32 -5.55 11.42 18.80
N PHE A 33 -4.73 11.84 19.77
CA PHE A 33 -3.31 12.07 19.54
C PHE A 33 -2.47 10.79 19.47
N ILE A 34 -2.93 9.69 20.07
CA ILE A 34 -2.20 8.41 20.09
C ILE A 34 -2.94 7.37 19.25
N GLY A 35 -4.26 7.29 19.38
CA GLY A 35 -5.09 6.32 18.67
C GLY A 35 -5.15 6.57 17.16
N ILE A 36 -5.30 7.81 16.70
CA ILE A 36 -5.32 8.09 15.25
C ILE A 36 -3.99 7.72 14.59
N PRO A 37 -2.81 8.11 15.12
CA PRO A 37 -1.54 7.69 14.52
C PRO A 37 -1.33 6.18 14.52
N ILE A 38 -1.67 5.49 15.62
CA ILE A 38 -1.57 4.03 15.69
C ILE A 38 -2.50 3.36 14.69
N LEU A 39 -3.75 3.81 14.60
CA LEU A 39 -4.74 3.28 13.68
C LEU A 39 -4.29 3.48 12.23
N LEU A 40 -3.82 4.68 11.90
CA LEU A 40 -3.30 4.99 10.56
C LEU A 40 -2.11 4.10 10.22
N PHE A 41 -1.16 3.96 11.15
CA PHE A 41 -0.01 3.07 10.98
C PHE A 41 -0.45 1.62 10.78
N ALA A 42 -1.37 1.11 11.59
CA ALA A 42 -1.87 -0.25 11.48
C ALA A 42 -2.56 -0.49 10.13
N VAL A 43 -3.39 0.45 9.67
CA VAL A 43 -4.04 0.36 8.35
C VAL A 43 -3.00 0.31 7.24
N ILE A 44 -2.02 1.20 7.26
CA ILE A 44 -0.94 1.21 6.26
C ILE A 44 -0.13 -0.08 6.32
N ALA A 45 0.27 -0.52 7.51
CA ALA A 45 1.04 -1.74 7.71
C ALA A 45 0.29 -2.96 7.18
N VAL A 46 -1.01 -3.07 7.45
CA VAL A 46 -1.86 -4.13 6.91
C VAL A 46 -1.92 -4.03 5.39
N LEU A 47 -2.24 -2.87 4.82
CA LEU A 47 -2.33 -2.71 3.35
C LEU A 47 -1.02 -3.09 2.64
N VAL A 48 0.13 -2.76 3.23
CA VAL A 48 1.45 -3.07 2.67
C VAL A 48 1.82 -4.53 2.86
N ALA A 49 1.57 -5.11 4.04
CA ALA A 49 1.94 -6.48 4.37
C ALA A 49 0.99 -7.51 3.72
N LEU A 50 -0.29 -7.19 3.60
CA LEU A 50 -1.33 -8.08 3.09
C LEU A 50 -0.97 -8.79 1.78
N PRO A 51 -0.51 -8.12 0.71
CA PRO A 51 -0.11 -8.83 -0.52
C PRO A 51 1.06 -9.78 -0.28
N SER A 52 1.99 -9.47 0.63
CA SER A 52 3.09 -10.37 0.97
C SER A 52 2.62 -11.61 1.75
N LEU A 53 1.60 -11.46 2.60
CA LEU A 53 1.00 -12.57 3.34
C LEU A 53 0.13 -13.47 2.44
N LEU A 54 -0.51 -12.90 1.43
CA LEU A 54 -1.32 -13.63 0.45
C LEU A 54 -0.47 -14.32 -0.64
N ARG A 55 0.77 -13.86 -0.86
CA ARG A 55 1.69 -14.48 -1.82
C ARG A 55 2.15 -15.84 -1.30
N GLY A 56 2.12 -16.83 -2.20
CA GLY A 56 2.55 -18.19 -1.91
C GLY A 56 4.04 -18.31 -1.52
N PRO A 57 4.45 -19.50 -1.03
CA PRO A 57 5.80 -19.73 -0.55
C PRO A 57 6.83 -19.51 -1.66
N LYS A 58 7.92 -18.81 -1.33
CA LYS A 58 9.07 -18.66 -2.22
C LYS A 58 9.84 -19.98 -2.30
N TYR A 59 10.50 -20.23 -3.43
CA TYR A 59 11.39 -21.37 -3.60
C TYR A 59 12.45 -21.41 -2.48
N ARG A 60 12.68 -22.60 -1.91
CA ARG A 60 13.68 -22.83 -0.86
C ARG A 60 14.69 -23.86 -1.38
N PRO A 61 16.01 -23.59 -1.33
CA PRO A 61 17.01 -24.58 -1.69
C PRO A 61 16.82 -25.87 -0.87
N GLY A 62 16.74 -27.02 -1.55
CA GLY A 62 16.48 -28.33 -0.94
C GLY A 62 15.00 -28.73 -0.85
N ALA A 63 14.05 -27.83 -1.16
CA ALA A 63 12.65 -28.22 -1.36
C ALA A 63 12.45 -28.81 -2.77
N GLN A 64 11.52 -29.76 -2.90
CA GLN A 64 11.13 -30.30 -4.20
C GLN A 64 10.57 -29.19 -5.10
N TRP A 65 10.96 -29.19 -6.37
CA TRP A 65 10.51 -28.19 -7.34
C TRP A 65 9.01 -28.38 -7.63
N ALA A 66 8.19 -27.49 -7.08
CA ALA A 66 6.73 -27.51 -7.22
C ALA A 66 6.19 -26.44 -8.19
N ALA A 67 7.07 -25.71 -8.88
CA ALA A 67 6.68 -24.71 -9.85
C ALA A 67 6.52 -25.31 -11.24
N GLU A 68 5.62 -24.74 -12.04
CA GLU A 68 5.49 -25.08 -13.45
C GLU A 68 6.80 -24.78 -14.21
N PRO A 69 7.21 -25.62 -15.17
CA PRO A 69 8.37 -25.36 -15.99
C PRO A 69 8.13 -24.12 -16.86
N VAL A 70 8.96 -23.09 -16.68
CA VAL A 70 8.87 -21.84 -17.44
C VAL A 70 10.09 -21.69 -18.34
N TRP A 71 9.83 -21.48 -19.63
CA TRP A 71 10.86 -21.12 -20.60
C TRP A 71 10.91 -19.59 -20.76
N TYR A 72 11.95 -18.95 -20.21
CA TYR A 72 12.18 -17.52 -20.40
C TYR A 72 12.83 -17.26 -21.77
N GLY A 73 12.26 -16.36 -22.58
CA GLY A 73 12.77 -16.06 -23.93
C GLY A 73 12.54 -17.17 -24.96
N GLY A 74 11.54 -18.02 -24.74
CA GLY A 74 11.23 -19.12 -25.64
C GLY A 74 10.71 -18.67 -27.01
N PRO A 75 10.52 -19.60 -27.94
CA PRO A 75 10.07 -19.30 -29.31
C PRO A 75 8.79 -18.46 -29.37
N GLY A 76 7.93 -18.52 -28.35
CA GLY A 76 6.72 -17.70 -28.22
C GLY A 76 6.89 -16.33 -27.55
N ALA A 77 7.98 -16.08 -26.81
CA ALA A 77 8.18 -14.82 -26.09
C ALA A 77 8.39 -13.64 -27.05
N ARG A 78 9.11 -13.86 -28.16
CA ARG A 78 9.24 -12.87 -29.25
C ARG A 78 7.99 -12.78 -30.11
N ALA A 79 7.27 -13.89 -30.28
CA ALA A 79 6.02 -13.90 -31.02
C ALA A 79 4.93 -13.06 -30.34
N SER A 80 4.90 -12.96 -29.01
CA SER A 80 3.96 -12.08 -28.29
C SER A 80 4.31 -10.59 -28.40
N GLU A 81 5.59 -10.23 -28.53
CA GLU A 81 6.01 -8.86 -28.82
C GLU A 81 5.74 -8.49 -30.29
N GLU A 82 5.92 -9.44 -31.21
CA GLU A 82 5.75 -9.29 -32.66
C GLU A 82 4.27 -9.42 -33.13
N LEU A 83 3.38 -10.04 -32.35
CA LEU A 83 1.94 -10.17 -32.67
C LEU A 83 1.20 -8.83 -32.74
N THR A 84 1.84 -7.73 -32.30
CA THR A 84 1.33 -6.37 -32.48
C THR A 84 1.72 -5.77 -33.84
N ALA A 85 2.59 -6.44 -34.62
CA ALA A 85 3.21 -5.88 -35.81
C ALA A 85 3.13 -6.73 -37.10
N VAL A 86 2.87 -8.06 -37.08
CA VAL A 86 2.94 -8.89 -38.30
C VAL A 86 1.86 -10.00 -38.37
N PRO A 87 1.17 -10.21 -39.53
CA PRO A 87 0.13 -11.23 -39.67
C PRO A 87 0.68 -12.67 -39.70
N ALA A 88 -0.07 -13.59 -39.07
CA ALA A 88 0.26 -14.98 -38.74
C ALA A 88 0.37 -15.99 -39.91
N THR A 89 0.79 -15.55 -41.10
CA THR A 89 0.84 -16.41 -42.31
C THR A 89 2.17 -17.20 -42.44
N ASN A 90 3.20 -16.91 -41.63
CA ASN A 90 4.56 -17.44 -41.82
C ASN A 90 5.07 -18.46 -40.78
N LEU A 91 4.22 -19.01 -39.91
CA LEU A 91 4.67 -19.88 -38.80
C LEU A 91 4.87 -21.37 -39.19
N ALA A 92 4.70 -21.74 -40.46
CA ALA A 92 4.60 -23.13 -40.91
C ALA A 92 5.86 -23.73 -41.54
N SER A 93 7.06 -23.19 -41.30
CA SER A 93 8.33 -23.79 -41.74
C SER A 93 9.09 -24.40 -40.56
N THR A 94 8.66 -25.58 -40.12
CA THR A 94 9.44 -26.43 -39.20
C THR A 94 10.63 -27.01 -39.98
N GLN A 95 11.75 -26.30 -39.99
CA GLN A 95 13.04 -26.89 -40.37
C GLN A 95 13.59 -27.65 -39.16
N PRO A 96 14.18 -28.85 -39.34
CA PRO A 96 14.84 -29.57 -38.26
C PRO A 96 15.99 -28.70 -37.73
N SER A 97 15.96 -28.33 -36.45
CA SER A 97 17.06 -27.59 -35.84
C SER A 97 18.28 -28.52 -35.77
N GLU A 98 19.40 -28.06 -36.34
CA GLU A 98 20.70 -28.73 -36.17
C GLU A 98 21.06 -28.75 -34.68
N GLU A 99 21.45 -29.91 -34.15
CA GLU A 99 21.83 -30.07 -32.76
C GLU A 99 23.20 -29.43 -32.51
N VAL A 100 23.20 -28.22 -31.94
CA VAL A 100 24.43 -27.47 -31.62
C VAL A 100 24.78 -27.64 -30.14
N GLY A 101 25.52 -28.70 -29.81
CA GLY A 101 26.30 -28.87 -28.56
C GLY A 101 25.55 -28.79 -27.21
N GLY A 102 26.26 -29.02 -26.11
CA GLY A 102 25.70 -28.93 -24.75
C GLY A 102 26.74 -28.59 -23.67
N ALA A 103 26.34 -27.81 -22.66
CA ALA A 103 27.14 -27.48 -21.49
C ALA A 103 26.41 -27.96 -20.22
N SER A 104 27.14 -28.57 -19.28
CA SER A 104 26.58 -29.05 -18.01
C SER A 104 27.48 -28.70 -16.83
N ALA A 105 26.88 -28.48 -15.65
CA ALA A 105 27.55 -28.27 -14.38
C ALA A 105 26.76 -28.94 -13.24
N ARG A 106 27.43 -29.18 -12.11
CA ARG A 106 26.82 -29.65 -10.86
C ARG A 106 27.24 -28.72 -9.73
N TRP A 107 26.27 -28.33 -8.90
CA TRP A 107 26.41 -27.47 -7.73
C TRP A 107 25.90 -28.18 -6.49
#